data_AF-A0A7J4DT52-F1
#
_entry.id   AF-A0A7J4DT52-F1
#
_cell.length_a   1.000
_cell.length_b   1.000
_cell.length_c   1.000
_cell.angle_alpha   90.00
_cell.angle_beta   90.00
_cell.angle_gamma   90.00
#
_symmetry.space_group_name_H-M   'P 1'
#
loop_
_entity.id
_entity.type
_entity.pdbx_description
1 polymer ?
#
loop_
_entity_poly.entity_id
_entity_poly.type
_entity_poly.pdbx_seq_one_letter_code
_entity_poly.pdbx_strand_id
1 'polypeptide(L)'
;MMHDGARRVLALAIMQAFFATSGFSLLRPSIAAKLRYELDAPAHFVTGFGSLLLLGRTLGSLIGGMYIVNVTRCFESIAQPLSALAISLIIYCYSLLQSPTIILALAFFQGFAAGLMWPLLQSIVAVSAGSKRAAYLTLYTSLGGLGLVNGYVLYTMIGEDVGFKIV
;
A
#
# COMPACT_ATOMS: atom_id res chain seq x y z
N MET A 1 -1.19 -21.27 -24.33
CA MET A 1 -0.74 -21.97 -23.11
C MET A 1 0.20 -21.03 -22.37
N MET A 2 -0.03 -20.71 -21.10
CA MET A 2 0.76 -19.67 -20.38
C MET A 2 2.10 -20.25 -19.95
N HIS A 3 3.21 -19.59 -20.31
CA HIS A 3 4.58 -19.96 -19.92
C HIS A 3 4.74 -19.92 -18.39
N ASP A 4 5.57 -20.80 -17.83
CA ASP A 4 5.75 -20.94 -16.38
C ASP A 4 6.24 -19.66 -15.69
N GLY A 5 7.07 -18.86 -16.38
CA GLY A 5 7.50 -17.55 -15.88
C GLY A 5 6.34 -16.57 -15.68
N ALA A 6 5.42 -16.49 -16.64
CA ALA A 6 4.25 -15.62 -16.55
C ALA A 6 3.28 -16.06 -15.44
N ARG A 7 3.14 -17.36 -15.20
CA ARG A 7 2.35 -17.90 -14.06
C ARG A 7 2.90 -17.45 -12.72
N ARG A 8 4.22 -17.52 -12.54
CA ARG A 8 4.88 -17.11 -11.29
C ARG A 8 4.73 -15.61 -11.05
N VAL A 9 4.99 -14.79 -12.07
CA VAL A 9 4.82 -13.33 -11.99
C VAL A 9 3.37 -12.98 -11.62
N LEU A 10 2.40 -13.61 -12.26
CA LEU A 10 0.99 -13.39 -11.99
C LEU A 10 0.59 -13.78 -10.55
N ALA A 11 1.03 -14.94 -10.08
CA ALA A 11 0.78 -15.38 -8.71
C ALA A 11 1.40 -14.41 -7.69
N LEU A 12 2.65 -13.99 -7.90
CA LEU A 12 3.33 -13.05 -7.01
C LEU A 12 2.66 -11.68 -6.99
N ALA A 13 2.27 -11.14 -8.14
CA ALA A 13 1.58 -9.85 -8.23
C ALA A 13 0.22 -9.87 -7.52
N ILE A 14 -0.51 -11.00 -7.61
CA ILE A 14 -1.78 -11.20 -6.91
C ILE A 14 -1.57 -11.34 -5.40
N MET A 15 -0.60 -12.15 -4.96
CA MET A 15 -0.27 -12.28 -3.54
C MET A 15 0.20 -10.95 -2.95
N GLN A 16 0.97 -10.18 -3.70
CA GLN A 16 1.40 -8.85 -3.29
C GLN A 16 0.21 -7.92 -3.03
N ALA A 17 -0.88 -8.02 -3.80
CA ALA A 17 -2.09 -7.24 -3.55
C ALA A 17 -2.65 -7.52 -2.14
N PHE A 18 -2.79 -8.80 -1.78
CA PHE A 18 -3.27 -9.23 -0.47
C PHE A 18 -2.37 -8.74 0.67
N PHE A 19 -1.06 -8.94 0.57
CA PHE A 19 -0.13 -8.55 1.64
C PHE A 19 0.00 -7.03 1.76
N ALA A 20 0.06 -6.32 0.63
CA ALA A 20 0.15 -4.86 0.64
C ALA A 20 -1.09 -4.22 1.27
N THR A 21 -2.30 -4.69 0.95
CA THR A 21 -3.53 -4.17 1.55
C THR A 21 -3.70 -4.59 3.00
N SER A 22 -3.25 -5.79 3.38
CA SER A 22 -3.18 -6.24 4.78
C SER A 22 -2.29 -5.32 5.61
N GLY A 23 -1.02 -5.15 5.17
CA GLY A 23 -0.06 -4.29 5.87
C GLY A 23 -0.54 -2.84 5.95
N PHE A 24 -1.14 -2.33 4.87
CA PHE A 24 -1.69 -0.98 4.85
C PHE A 24 -2.86 -0.79 5.84
N SER A 25 -3.76 -1.76 5.93
CA SER A 25 -4.94 -1.68 6.81
C SER A 25 -4.60 -1.96 8.27
N LEU A 26 -3.51 -2.68 8.52
CA LEU A 26 -2.87 -2.81 9.84
C LEU A 26 -2.18 -1.49 10.26
N LEU A 27 -1.42 -0.89 9.35
CA LEU A 27 -0.57 0.26 9.63
C LEU A 27 -1.38 1.53 9.94
N ARG A 28 -2.44 1.81 9.17
CA ARG A 28 -3.23 3.05 9.33
C ARG A 28 -3.76 3.26 10.76
N PRO A 29 -4.49 2.30 11.36
CA PRO A 29 -4.96 2.47 12.74
C PRO A 29 -3.80 2.47 13.73
N SER A 30 -2.70 1.74 13.47
CA SER A 30 -1.51 1.77 14.33
C SER A 30 -0.87 3.17 14.41
N ILE A 31 -0.71 3.86 13.27
CA ILE A 31 -0.17 5.23 13.24
C ILE A 31 -1.17 6.22 13.84
N ALA A 32 -2.46 6.04 13.58
CA ALA A 32 -3.50 6.87 14.19
C ALA A 32 -3.47 6.76 15.72
N ALA A 33 -3.32 5.55 16.25
CA ALA A 33 -3.21 5.29 17.67
C ALA A 33 -1.92 5.89 18.26
N LYS A 34 -0.78 5.72 17.59
CA LYS A 34 0.48 6.38 17.98
C LYS A 34 0.34 7.90 18.02
N LEU A 35 -0.19 8.52 16.97
CA LEU A 35 -0.42 9.97 16.92
C LEU A 35 -1.30 10.41 18.09
N ARG A 36 -2.39 9.70 18.37
CA ARG A 36 -3.36 10.14 19.38
C ARG A 36 -2.93 9.86 20.82
N TYR A 37 -2.40 8.67 21.08
CA TYR A 37 -2.20 8.14 22.43
C TYR A 37 -0.74 8.18 22.90
N GLU A 38 0.23 8.06 21.99
CA GLU A 38 1.65 8.13 22.35
C GLU A 38 2.18 9.57 22.24
N LEU A 39 1.79 10.28 21.18
CA LEU A 39 2.30 11.63 20.88
C LEU A 39 1.35 12.76 21.31
N ASP A 40 0.20 12.43 21.90
CA ASP A 40 -0.88 13.35 22.29
C ASP A 40 -1.22 14.38 21.19
N ALA A 41 -1.16 13.95 19.92
CA ALA A 41 -1.42 14.82 18.81
C ALA A 41 -2.91 15.20 18.77
N PRO A 42 -3.23 16.45 18.41
CA PRO A 42 -4.61 16.87 18.16
C PRO A 42 -5.29 16.02 17.09
N ALA A 43 -6.61 15.88 17.17
CA ALA A 43 -7.39 15.07 16.23
C ALA A 43 -7.15 15.41 14.74
N HIS A 44 -6.86 16.68 14.43
CA HIS A 44 -6.56 17.09 13.05
C HIS A 44 -5.28 16.47 12.48
N PHE A 45 -4.32 16.02 13.30
CA PHE A 45 -3.17 15.24 12.83
C PHE A 45 -3.59 13.84 12.40
N VAL A 46 -4.51 13.19 13.12
CA VAL A 46 -5.02 11.86 12.73
C VAL A 46 -5.81 11.94 11.43
N THR A 47 -6.68 12.94 11.29
CA THR A 47 -7.40 13.20 10.03
C THR A 47 -6.45 13.58 8.91
N GLY A 48 -5.49 14.48 9.20
CA GLY A 48 -4.47 14.93 8.26
C GLY A 48 -3.61 13.79 7.72
N PHE A 49 -3.27 12.81 8.57
CA PHE A 49 -2.53 11.61 8.16
C PHE A 49 -3.29 10.84 7.07
N GLY A 50 -4.58 10.56 7.29
CA GLY A 50 -5.42 9.90 6.31
C GLY A 50 -5.56 10.70 5.01
N SER A 51 -5.81 12.00 5.12
CA SER A 51 -6.00 12.89 3.97
C SER A 51 -4.75 13.03 3.11
N LEU A 52 -3.58 13.26 3.73
CA LEU A 52 -2.31 13.41 3.01
C LEU A 52 -1.89 12.11 2.34
N LEU A 53 -2.14 10.98 3.00
CA LEU A 53 -1.88 9.67 2.42
C LEU A 53 -2.74 9.42 1.17
N LEU A 54 -4.04 9.75 1.22
CA LEU A 54 -4.92 9.62 0.06
C LEU A 54 -4.56 10.62 -1.04
N LEU A 55 -4.22 11.85 -0.69
CA LEU A 55 -3.77 12.87 -1.65
C LEU A 55 -2.51 12.40 -2.39
N GLY A 56 -1.50 11.97 -1.64
CA GLY A 56 -0.27 11.41 -2.20
C GLY A 56 -0.58 10.23 -3.13
N ARG A 57 -1.44 9.31 -2.69
CA ARG A 57 -1.85 8.14 -3.48
C ARG A 57 -2.52 8.51 -4.79
N THR A 58 -3.42 9.48 -4.77
CA THR A 58 -4.07 10.00 -5.99
C THR A 58 -3.04 10.56 -6.95
N LEU A 59 -2.16 11.46 -6.50
CA LEU A 59 -1.13 12.07 -7.34
C LEU A 59 -0.15 11.02 -7.90
N GLY A 60 0.33 10.10 -7.06
CA GLY A 60 1.20 9.02 -7.48
C GLY A 60 0.54 8.10 -8.51
N SER A 61 -0.76 7.82 -8.38
CA SER A 61 -1.48 6.97 -9.34
C SER A 61 -1.67 7.63 -10.71
N LEU A 62 -1.90 8.94 -10.74
CA LEU A 62 -2.00 9.70 -11.99
C LEU A 62 -0.68 9.66 -12.75
N ILE A 63 0.42 9.93 -12.04
CA ILE A 63 1.78 9.86 -12.58
C ILE A 63 2.09 8.44 -13.05
N GLY A 64 1.88 7.44 -12.20
CA GLY A 64 2.13 6.03 -12.53
C GLY A 64 1.37 5.59 -13.78
N GLY A 65 0.09 5.94 -13.88
CA GLY A 65 -0.74 5.66 -15.06
C GLY A 65 -0.24 6.34 -16.35
N MET A 66 0.21 7.59 -16.28
CA MET A 66 0.76 8.31 -17.43
C MET A 66 2.03 7.65 -17.99
N TYR A 67 2.92 7.17 -17.11
CA TYR A 67 4.18 6.57 -17.52
C TYR A 67 4.02 5.11 -17.99
N ILE A 68 2.98 4.40 -17.57
CA ILE A 68 2.66 3.05 -18.08
C ILE A 68 2.31 3.08 -19.58
N VAL A 69 1.64 4.12 -20.06
CA VAL A 69 1.25 4.24 -21.46
C VAL A 69 2.45 4.54 -22.37
N ASN A 70 3.47 5.21 -21.84
CA ASN A 70 4.55 5.81 -22.63
C ASN A 70 5.91 5.15 -22.43
N VAL A 71 6.13 4.33 -21.40
CA VAL A 71 7.44 3.78 -21.05
C VAL A 71 7.39 2.25 -20.92
N THR A 72 8.39 1.61 -21.54
CA THR A 72 8.57 0.17 -21.71
C THR A 72 8.58 -0.63 -20.39
N ARG A 73 8.50 -1.97 -20.49
CA ARG A 73 8.69 -2.97 -19.39
C ARG A 73 9.83 -2.65 -18.41
N CYS A 74 10.81 -1.85 -18.82
CA CYS A 74 11.90 -1.34 -17.99
C CYS A 74 11.40 -0.50 -16.80
N PHE A 75 10.39 0.37 -17.00
CA PHE A 75 9.83 1.19 -15.93
C PHE A 75 9.12 0.33 -14.89
N GLU A 76 8.33 -0.66 -15.31
CA GLU A 76 7.68 -1.62 -14.40
C GLU A 76 8.71 -2.39 -13.55
N SER A 77 9.82 -2.79 -14.17
CA SER A 77 10.87 -3.60 -13.53
C SER A 77 11.69 -2.83 -12.49
N ILE A 78 11.75 -1.50 -12.57
CA ILE A 78 12.53 -0.64 -11.67
C ILE A 78 11.64 0.12 -10.69
N ALA A 79 10.55 0.72 -11.17
CA ALA A 79 9.70 1.59 -10.37
C ALA A 79 8.89 0.81 -9.34
N GLN A 80 8.49 -0.43 -9.65
CA GLN A 80 7.78 -1.30 -8.69
C GLN A 80 8.65 -1.63 -7.47
N PRO A 81 9.87 -2.20 -7.60
CA PRO A 81 10.67 -2.57 -6.43
C PRO A 81 11.16 -1.34 -5.68
N LEU A 82 11.46 -0.24 -6.38
CA LEU A 82 11.86 1.01 -5.73
C LEU A 82 10.73 1.61 -4.89
N SER A 83 9.49 1.60 -5.42
CA SER A 83 8.31 2.06 -4.67
C SER A 83 8.05 1.17 -3.45
N ALA A 84 8.17 -0.15 -3.59
CA ALA A 84 8.03 -1.09 -2.48
C ALA A 84 9.11 -0.87 -1.40
N LEU A 85 10.36 -0.64 -1.80
CA LEU A 85 11.45 -0.33 -0.88
C LEU A 85 11.21 0.99 -0.14
N ALA A 86 10.78 2.04 -0.86
CA ALA A 86 10.44 3.32 -0.27
C ALA A 86 9.32 3.21 0.76
N ILE A 87 8.26 2.44 0.46
CA ILE A 87 7.16 2.18 1.40
C ILE A 87 7.69 1.47 2.65
N SER A 88 8.49 0.42 2.50
CA SER A 88 9.05 -0.33 3.63
C SER A 88 9.95 0.55 4.51
N LEU A 89 10.78 1.41 3.91
CA LEU A 89 11.62 2.35 4.64
C LEU A 89 10.77 3.37 5.42
N ILE A 90 9.72 3.92 4.80
CA ILE A 90 8.81 4.85 5.47
C ILE A 90 8.10 4.17 6.65
N ILE A 91 7.66 2.91 6.48
CA ILE A 91 7.05 2.12 7.57
C ILE A 91 8.02 1.98 8.74
N TYR A 92 9.28 1.63 8.46
CA TYR A 92 10.32 1.57 9.49
C TYR A 92 10.51 2.93 10.18
N CYS A 93 10.56 4.02 9.42
CA CYS A 93 10.70 5.37 9.99
C CYS A 93 9.56 5.74 10.95
N TYR A 94 8.31 5.34 10.70
CA TYR A 94 7.21 5.65 11.62
C TYR A 94 7.44 5.10 13.03
N SER A 95 8.13 3.97 13.18
CA SER A 95 8.44 3.41 14.50
C SER A 95 9.38 4.31 15.31
N LEU A 96 10.28 5.03 14.64
CA LEU A 96 11.33 5.85 15.26
C LEU A 96 10.91 7.30 15.51
N LEU A 97 9.94 7.80 14.75
CA LEU A 97 9.57 9.22 14.78
C LEU A 97 8.73 9.57 16.01
N GLN A 98 9.03 10.74 16.57
CA GLN A 98 8.32 11.36 17.70
C GLN A 98 7.63 12.68 17.31
N SER A 99 7.82 13.16 16.07
CA SER A 99 7.20 14.40 15.58
C SER A 99 5.96 14.11 14.74
N PRO A 100 4.75 14.52 15.17
CA PRO A 100 3.53 14.37 14.38
C PRO A 100 3.62 15.01 12.99
N THR A 101 4.29 16.17 12.87
CA THR A 101 4.47 16.87 11.59
C THR A 101 5.28 16.07 10.59
N ILE A 102 6.36 15.41 11.03
CA ILE A 102 7.18 14.57 10.15
C ILE A 102 6.39 13.33 9.73
N ILE A 103 5.59 12.74 10.62
CA ILE A 103 4.69 11.62 10.31
C ILE A 103 3.71 12.02 9.20
N LEU A 104 3.13 13.23 9.24
CA LEU A 104 2.26 13.72 8.18
C LEU A 104 2.96 13.87 6.83
N ALA A 105 4.17 14.42 6.81
CA ALA A 105 4.96 14.53 5.59
C ALA A 105 5.25 13.14 4.99
N LEU A 106 5.64 12.18 5.84
CA LEU A 106 5.86 10.81 5.40
C LEU A 106 4.57 10.13 4.90
N ALA A 107 3.42 10.46 5.46
CA ALA A 107 2.12 9.94 5.01
C ALA A 107 1.87 10.28 3.53
N PHE A 108 2.17 11.51 3.13
CA PHE A 108 2.08 11.93 1.73
C PHE A 108 3.01 11.10 0.84
N PHE A 109 4.29 10.96 1.20
CA PHE A 109 5.26 10.22 0.40
C PHE A 109 4.97 8.71 0.34
N GLN A 110 4.47 8.14 1.44
CA GLN A 110 4.00 6.76 1.47
C GLN A 110 2.81 6.58 0.52
N GLY A 111 1.83 7.48 0.61
CA GLY A 111 0.69 7.53 -0.29
C GLY A 111 1.15 7.58 -1.73
N PHE A 112 2.05 8.51 -2.05
CA PHE A 112 2.62 8.71 -3.38
C PHE A 112 3.30 7.47 -3.94
N ALA A 113 4.21 6.84 -3.19
CA ALA A 113 4.87 5.61 -3.60
C ALA A 113 3.87 4.46 -3.80
N ALA A 114 2.87 4.33 -2.92
CA ALA A 114 1.81 3.34 -3.06
C ALA A 114 0.89 3.62 -4.27
N GLY A 115 0.68 4.90 -4.57
CA GLY A 115 -0.05 5.37 -5.75
C GLY A 115 0.67 5.03 -7.04
N LEU A 116 1.98 5.24 -7.11
CA LEU A 116 2.82 4.85 -8.26
C LEU A 116 2.81 3.34 -8.48
N MET A 117 2.97 2.57 -7.41
CA MET A 117 3.07 1.11 -7.48
C MET A 117 1.76 0.44 -7.95
N TRP A 118 0.60 1.03 -7.62
CA TRP A 118 -0.68 0.35 -7.81
C TRP A 118 -1.06 0.12 -9.29
N PRO A 119 -1.06 1.14 -10.17
CA PRO A 119 -1.27 0.94 -11.61
C PRO A 119 -0.24 0.01 -12.24
N LEU A 120 1.02 0.04 -11.77
CA LEU A 120 2.09 -0.83 -12.30
C LEU A 120 1.78 -2.30 -12.03
N LEU A 121 1.35 -2.64 -10.82
CA LEU A 121 0.93 -4.01 -10.49
C LEU A 121 -0.28 -4.45 -11.29
N GLN A 122 -1.27 -3.58 -11.51
CA GLN A 122 -2.41 -3.88 -12.35
C GLN A 122 -2.00 -4.14 -13.81
N SER A 123 -1.06 -3.36 -14.35
CA SER A 123 -0.48 -3.58 -15.68
C SER A 123 0.21 -4.95 -15.77
N ILE A 124 1.08 -5.28 -14.81
CA ILE A 124 1.80 -6.56 -14.74
C ILE A 124 0.81 -7.74 -14.74
N VAL A 125 -0.25 -7.67 -13.93
CA VAL A 125 -1.32 -8.69 -13.88
C VAL A 125 -2.02 -8.80 -15.23
N ALA A 126 -2.43 -7.68 -15.83
CA ALA A 126 -3.17 -7.66 -17.08
C ALA A 126 -2.34 -8.23 -18.25
N VAL A 127 -1.08 -7.81 -18.37
CA VAL A 127 -0.16 -8.27 -19.43
C VAL A 127 0.17 -9.76 -19.24
N SER A 128 0.47 -10.19 -18.01
CA SER A 128 0.83 -11.58 -17.73
C SER A 128 -0.34 -12.55 -17.95
N ALA A 129 -1.57 -12.11 -17.70
CA ALA A 129 -2.78 -12.92 -17.85
C ALA A 129 -3.28 -13.08 -19.31
N GLY A 130 -2.84 -12.22 -20.23
CA GLY A 130 -3.22 -12.27 -21.65
C GLY A 130 -4.74 -12.26 -21.85
N SER A 131 -5.28 -13.28 -22.55
CA SER A 131 -6.72 -13.39 -22.84
C SER A 131 -7.60 -13.52 -21.61
N LYS A 132 -7.04 -13.93 -20.45
CA LYS A 132 -7.78 -14.08 -19.19
C LYS A 132 -7.66 -12.86 -18.26
N ARG A 133 -7.19 -11.71 -18.77
CA ARG A 133 -6.94 -10.48 -17.98
C ARG A 133 -8.08 -10.08 -17.04
N ALA A 134 -9.34 -10.16 -17.47
CA ALA A 134 -10.48 -9.75 -16.66
C ALA A 134 -10.64 -10.64 -15.41
N ALA A 135 -10.50 -11.96 -15.57
CA ALA A 135 -10.59 -12.90 -14.45
C ALA A 135 -9.47 -12.67 -13.43
N TYR A 136 -8.23 -12.46 -13.89
CA TYR A 136 -7.10 -12.27 -12.99
C TYR A 136 -7.06 -10.89 -12.33
N LEU A 137 -7.52 -9.82 -13.01
CA LEU A 137 -7.72 -8.51 -12.38
C LEU A 137 -8.84 -8.54 -11.33
N THR A 138 -9.90 -9.32 -11.58
CA THR A 138 -10.95 -9.56 -10.59
C THR A 138 -10.36 -10.27 -9.37
N LEU A 139 -9.64 -11.37 -9.58
CA LEU A 139 -8.98 -12.11 -8.50
C LEU A 139 -8.00 -11.23 -7.71
N TYR A 140 -7.17 -10.44 -8.41
CA TYR A 140 -6.26 -9.46 -7.81
C TYR A 140 -7.01 -8.48 -6.90
N THR A 141 -8.12 -7.92 -7.38
CA THR A 141 -8.91 -6.92 -6.63
C THR A 141 -9.63 -7.55 -5.44
N SER A 142 -10.24 -8.73 -5.64
CA SER A 142 -10.91 -9.48 -4.57
C SER A 142 -9.95 -9.87 -3.45
N LEU A 143 -8.76 -10.35 -3.79
CA LEU A 143 -7.73 -10.66 -2.80
C LEU A 143 -7.19 -9.40 -2.11
N GLY A 144 -7.08 -8.27 -2.84
CA GLY A 144 -6.81 -6.97 -2.22
C GLY A 144 -7.86 -6.60 -1.17
N GLY A 145 -9.14 -6.81 -1.46
CA GLY A 145 -10.24 -6.61 -0.52
C GLY A 145 -10.17 -7.53 0.70
N LEU A 146 -9.89 -8.82 0.52
CA LEU A 146 -9.66 -9.77 1.62
C LEU A 146 -8.46 -9.37 2.47
N GLY A 147 -7.38 -8.87 1.85
CA GLY A 147 -6.23 -8.36 2.57
C GLY A 147 -6.60 -7.17 3.46
N LEU A 148 -7.46 -6.26 3.00
CA LEU A 148 -7.93 -5.15 3.82
C LEU A 148 -8.67 -5.62 5.08
N VAL A 149 -9.58 -6.60 4.94
CA VAL A 149 -10.26 -7.22 6.08
C VAL A 149 -9.25 -7.88 7.02
N ASN A 150 -8.34 -8.67 6.47
CA ASN A 150 -7.28 -9.35 7.23
C ASN A 150 -6.40 -8.38 8.03
N GLY A 151 -6.03 -7.24 7.43
CA GLY A 151 -5.23 -6.22 8.11
C GLY A 151 -5.90 -5.62 9.33
N TYR A 152 -7.21 -5.36 9.28
CA TYR A 152 -7.96 -4.89 10.45
C TYR A 152 -8.10 -5.96 11.53
N VAL A 153 -8.34 -7.23 11.15
CA VAL A 153 -8.37 -8.35 12.10
C VAL A 153 -7.03 -8.48 12.82
N LEU A 154 -5.92 -8.44 12.08
CA LEU A 154 -4.58 -8.46 12.66
C LEU A 154 -4.34 -7.26 13.59
N TYR A 155 -4.81 -6.07 13.22
CA TYR A 155 -4.71 -4.90 14.07
C TYR A 155 -5.43 -5.10 15.40
N THR A 156 -6.65 -5.65 15.38
CA THR A 156 -7.41 -5.90 16.61
C THR A 156 -6.73 -6.94 17.50
N MET A 157 -6.26 -8.05 16.93
CA MET A 157 -5.57 -9.10 17.67
C MET A 157 -4.28 -8.58 18.33
N ILE A 158 -3.47 -7.82 17.59
CA ILE A 158 -2.22 -7.26 18.13
C ILE A 158 -2.51 -6.11 19.11
N GLY A 159 -3.51 -5.28 18.82
CA GLY A 159 -3.88 -4.14 19.65
C GLY A 159 -4.37 -4.55 21.05
N GLU A 160 -5.10 -5.66 21.15
CA GLU A 160 -5.53 -6.26 22.43
C GLU A 160 -4.33 -6.72 23.28
N ASP A 161 -3.29 -7.29 22.65
CA ASP A 161 -2.09 -7.76 23.34
C ASP A 161 -1.13 -6.63 23.76
N VAL A 162 -1.14 -5.49 23.07
CA VAL A 162 -0.20 -4.36 23.30
C VAL A 162 -0.81 -3.25 24.19
N GLY A 163 -2.03 -3.45 24.70
CA GLY A 163 -2.63 -2.53 25.68
C GLY A 163 -3.18 -1.24 25.09
N PHE A 164 -3.43 -1.19 23.77
CA PHE A 164 -4.24 -0.12 23.21
C PHE A 164 -5.68 -0.31 23.69
N LYS A 165 -6.08 0.42 24.73
CA LYS A 165 -7.49 0.52 25.12
C LYS A 165 -8.25 1.18 23.97
N ILE A 166 -8.86 0.35 23.12
CA ILE A 166 -9.98 0.78 22.29
C ILE A 166 -11.10 1.10 23.28
N VAL A 167 -11.26 2.38 23.61
CA VAL A 167 -12.38 2.89 24.41
C VAL A 167 -13.63 2.90 23.54
#